data_AF-A0A954FS36-F1
#
_entry.id   AF-A0A954FS36-F1
#
_cell.length_a   1.000
_cell.length_b   1.000
_cell.length_c   1.000
_cell.angle_alpha   90.00
_cell.angle_beta   90.00
_cell.angle_gamma   90.00
#
_symmetry.space_group_name_H-M   'P 1'
#
loop_
_entity.id
_entity.type
_entity.pdbx_description
1 polymer ?
#
loop_
_entity_poly.entity_id
_entity_poly.type
_entity_poly.pdbx_seq_one_letter_code
_entity_poly.pdbx_strand_id
1 'polypeptide(L)'
;MADPVVSKLVAMAIDSALPFDTSSIPIEFVGSETLHEEADIVETNGMRGTVDHNKERTREGLKRVSGSIKVPCSRIVLDALLPYITGGNEATNVFPLAQTLQEFVLMVDRGAKVYTYSGCRIARASFNGTQGQMLMLDLDIEGETETTGAAGTFPVLTMPTEKPYIMVDGVLTLQSSTRVFNNFNLTINNTLDTDLFENALTRYTIPLTDRTITLATDHPWSTDNTDLEKQALDGAAGTAVFTNGGVSGDVLTFAMAAIQYKNRTVTTQGSPTMRFPLEGDVRSSGTTAPLIITNAHTP
;
A
#
# COMPACT_ATOMS: atom_id res chain seq x y z
N MET A 1 -36.09 -16.59 -3.87
CA MET A 1 -34.70 -16.56 -3.33
C MET A 1 -34.01 -15.43 -4.05
N ALA A 2 -33.37 -14.49 -3.35
CA ALA A 2 -32.62 -13.43 -4.02
C ALA A 2 -31.38 -14.05 -4.67
N ASP A 3 -31.02 -13.56 -5.85
CA ASP A 3 -29.82 -14.01 -6.53
C ASP A 3 -28.56 -13.63 -5.71
N PRO A 4 -27.54 -14.49 -5.69
CA PRO A 4 -26.29 -14.18 -5.01
C PRO A 4 -25.59 -12.97 -5.66
N VAL A 5 -24.88 -12.18 -4.86
CA VAL A 5 -24.08 -11.06 -5.36
C VAL A 5 -22.93 -11.57 -6.23
N VAL A 6 -22.76 -10.98 -7.40
CA VAL A 6 -21.63 -11.24 -8.28
C VAL A 6 -20.44 -10.37 -7.84
N SER A 7 -19.36 -10.98 -7.37
CA SER A 7 -18.18 -10.27 -6.82
C SER A 7 -17.54 -9.29 -7.80
N LYS A 8 -17.64 -9.54 -9.12
CA LYS A 8 -17.13 -8.63 -10.17
C LYS A 8 -17.91 -7.31 -10.31
N LEU A 9 -19.03 -7.15 -9.61
CA LEU A 9 -19.82 -5.92 -9.60
C LEU A 9 -19.58 -5.07 -8.36
N VAL A 10 -18.67 -5.50 -7.47
CA VAL A 10 -18.30 -4.73 -6.29
C VAL A 10 -17.51 -3.50 -6.72
N ALA A 11 -17.91 -2.33 -6.21
CA ALA A 11 -17.29 -1.05 -6.53
C ALA A 11 -16.65 -0.44 -5.28
N MET A 12 -15.61 0.37 -5.47
CA MET A 12 -14.89 1.05 -4.40
C MET A 12 -14.61 2.49 -4.77
N ALA A 13 -14.68 3.39 -3.79
CA ALA A 13 -14.27 4.77 -3.93
C ALA A 13 -13.56 5.25 -2.66
N ILE A 14 -12.71 6.25 -2.82
CA ILE A 14 -12.10 6.98 -1.71
C ILE A 14 -12.44 8.46 -1.81
N ASP A 15 -12.41 9.11 -0.65
CA ASP A 15 -12.54 10.56 -0.54
C ASP A 15 -11.73 11.06 0.67
N SER A 16 -11.47 12.36 0.71
CA SER A 16 -10.86 13.05 1.84
C SER A 16 -11.85 13.28 3.00
N ALA A 17 -13.16 13.25 2.72
CA ALA A 17 -14.21 13.50 3.71
C ALA A 17 -15.56 12.86 3.31
N LEU A 18 -16.48 12.80 4.28
CA LEU A 18 -17.88 12.47 4.02
C LEU A 18 -18.71 13.74 3.75
N PRO A 19 -19.82 13.64 2.98
CA PRO A 19 -20.33 12.46 2.30
C PRO A 19 -19.62 12.18 0.97
N PHE A 20 -19.69 10.93 0.51
CA PHE A 20 -19.28 10.57 -0.85
C PHE A 20 -20.22 11.21 -1.88
N ASP A 21 -19.66 11.78 -2.94
CA ASP A 21 -20.40 12.43 -4.01
C ASP A 21 -19.74 12.16 -5.38
N THR A 22 -20.10 12.95 -6.40
CA THR A 22 -19.58 12.78 -7.77
C THR A 22 -18.10 13.17 -7.93
N SER A 23 -17.50 13.83 -6.93
CA SER A 23 -16.09 14.18 -6.89
C SER A 23 -15.23 13.11 -6.22
N SER A 24 -15.84 12.14 -5.54
CA SER A 24 -15.12 11.00 -4.96
C SER A 24 -14.41 10.18 -6.03
N ILE A 25 -13.27 9.59 -5.66
CA ILE A 25 -12.36 8.95 -6.62
C ILE A 25 -12.64 7.45 -6.64
N PRO A 26 -13.15 6.88 -7.75
CA PRO A 26 -13.34 5.45 -7.87
C PRO A 26 -11.99 4.73 -8.03
N ILE A 27 -11.85 3.59 -7.35
CA ILE A 27 -10.63 2.77 -7.41
C ILE A 27 -10.99 1.38 -7.94
N GLU A 28 -10.26 0.94 -8.97
CA GLU A 28 -10.27 -0.46 -9.38
C GLU A 28 -9.37 -1.27 -8.44
N PHE A 29 -9.94 -2.30 -7.83
CA PHE A 29 -9.17 -3.29 -7.08
C PHE A 29 -9.13 -4.62 -7.84
N VAL A 30 -8.02 -5.33 -7.69
CA VAL A 30 -7.75 -6.59 -8.38
C VAL A 30 -7.66 -7.71 -7.36
N GLY A 31 -8.49 -8.73 -7.54
CA GLY A 31 -8.54 -9.88 -6.63
C GLY A 31 -9.51 -9.65 -5.47
N SER A 32 -9.08 -9.93 -4.25
CA SER A 32 -9.91 -9.84 -3.05
C SER A 32 -9.66 -8.54 -2.28
N GLU A 33 -10.75 -7.90 -1.88
CA GLU A 33 -10.82 -6.86 -0.86
C GLU A 33 -11.14 -7.54 0.49
N THR A 34 -10.39 -7.21 1.54
CA THR A 34 -10.50 -7.89 2.86
C THR A 34 -10.79 -6.96 4.03
N LEU A 35 -11.10 -5.69 3.78
CA LEU A 35 -11.39 -4.69 4.80
C LEU A 35 -12.71 -4.99 5.50
N HIS A 36 -12.70 -5.12 6.82
CA HIS A 36 -13.92 -5.35 7.58
C HIS A 36 -13.77 -4.87 9.01
N GLU A 37 -14.90 -4.57 9.66
CA GLU A 37 -14.97 -4.47 11.11
C GLU A 37 -15.08 -5.86 11.75
N GLU A 38 -14.19 -6.15 12.70
CA GLU A 38 -14.26 -7.31 13.60
C GLU A 38 -14.34 -6.82 15.04
N ALA A 39 -15.24 -7.42 15.83
CA ALA A 39 -15.43 -7.08 17.23
C ALA A 39 -15.21 -8.31 18.12
N ASP A 40 -14.43 -8.14 19.18
CA ASP A 40 -14.20 -9.20 20.16
C ASP A 40 -15.47 -9.47 20.99
N ILE A 41 -15.63 -10.69 21.51
CA ILE A 41 -16.66 -11.02 22.50
C ILE A 41 -15.97 -11.24 23.84
N VAL A 42 -16.17 -10.31 24.77
CA VAL A 42 -15.59 -10.37 26.11
C VAL A 42 -16.53 -11.12 27.05
N GLU A 43 -16.02 -12.15 27.69
CA GLU A 43 -16.73 -12.88 28.74
C GLU A 43 -16.05 -12.76 30.09
N THR A 44 -16.82 -12.91 31.16
CA THR A 44 -16.32 -12.68 32.53
C THR A 44 -15.47 -13.82 33.10
N ASN A 45 -15.28 -14.94 32.36
CA ASN A 45 -14.38 -16.08 32.67
C ASN A 45 -14.33 -16.55 34.14
N GLY A 46 -15.42 -16.37 34.89
CA GLY A 46 -15.48 -16.71 36.31
C GLY A 46 -15.82 -18.18 36.57
N MET A 47 -15.76 -18.60 37.84
CA MET A 47 -16.28 -19.91 38.25
C MET A 47 -17.80 -19.96 37.99
N ARG A 48 -18.23 -20.86 37.11
CA ARG A 48 -19.63 -20.92 36.60
C ARG A 48 -20.49 -22.00 37.26
N GLY A 49 -19.89 -22.97 37.97
CA GLY A 49 -20.62 -24.12 38.54
C GLY A 49 -21.22 -25.08 37.51
N THR A 50 -21.10 -24.75 36.22
CA THR A 50 -21.39 -25.58 35.05
C THR A 50 -20.22 -25.48 34.07
N VAL A 51 -20.13 -26.46 33.17
CA VAL A 51 -19.19 -26.44 32.03
C VAL A 51 -19.67 -25.52 30.91
N ASP A 52 -20.96 -25.22 30.85
CA ASP A 52 -21.55 -24.40 29.79
C ASP A 52 -21.27 -22.89 29.98
N HIS A 53 -21.20 -22.16 28.87
CA HIS A 53 -21.00 -20.71 28.86
C HIS A 53 -22.34 -19.99 28.69
N ASN A 54 -22.68 -19.09 29.64
CA ASN A 54 -23.93 -18.32 29.58
C ASN A 54 -23.75 -17.07 28.70
N LYS A 55 -24.57 -16.93 27.67
CA LYS A 55 -24.55 -15.76 26.75
C LYS A 55 -24.83 -14.43 27.45
N GLU A 56 -25.56 -14.44 28.56
CA GLU A 56 -25.91 -13.23 29.33
C GLU A 56 -24.70 -12.60 30.03
N ARG A 57 -23.56 -13.32 30.07
CA ARG A 57 -22.30 -12.88 30.67
C ARG A 57 -21.26 -12.45 29.64
N THR A 58 -21.66 -12.27 28.39
CA THR A 58 -20.82 -11.72 27.32
C THR A 58 -21.17 -10.25 27.06
N ARG A 59 -20.18 -9.49 26.61
CA ARG A 59 -20.31 -8.12 26.09
C ARG A 59 -19.47 -7.96 24.84
N GLU A 60 -19.87 -7.03 24.00
CA GLU A 60 -19.05 -6.61 22.85
C GLU A 60 -17.76 -5.96 23.36
N GLY A 61 -16.64 -6.39 22.80
CA GLY A 61 -15.31 -5.88 23.06
C GLY A 61 -14.93 -4.80 22.07
N LEU A 62 -13.62 -4.63 21.90
CA LEU A 62 -13.07 -3.63 20.98
C LEU A 62 -13.39 -4.00 19.53
N LYS A 63 -13.72 -2.99 18.74
CA LYS A 63 -13.98 -3.08 17.30
C LYS A 63 -12.72 -2.65 16.54
N ARG A 64 -12.22 -3.50 15.66
CA ARG A 64 -11.07 -3.21 14.80
C ARG A 64 -11.52 -3.21 13.34
N VAL A 65 -11.15 -2.16 12.62
CA VAL A 65 -11.32 -2.08 11.17
C VAL A 65 -9.94 -2.25 10.54
N SER A 66 -9.75 -3.36 9.83
CA SER A 66 -8.48 -3.64 9.16
C SER A 66 -8.70 -4.47 7.90
N GLY A 67 -7.78 -4.36 6.96
CA GLY A 67 -7.75 -5.23 5.78
C GLY A 67 -6.82 -4.70 4.71
N SER A 68 -6.89 -5.34 3.55
CA SER A 68 -5.97 -5.08 2.45
C SER A 68 -6.71 -4.95 1.12
N ILE A 69 -6.16 -4.11 0.24
CA ILE A 69 -6.60 -3.97 -1.14
C ILE A 69 -5.39 -4.02 -2.07
N LYS A 70 -5.59 -4.57 -3.27
CA LYS A 70 -4.58 -4.59 -4.32
C LYS A 70 -5.10 -3.80 -5.51
N VAL A 71 -4.33 -2.82 -5.98
CA VAL A 71 -4.75 -1.93 -7.07
C VAL A 71 -3.66 -1.88 -8.14
N PRO A 72 -3.99 -1.73 -9.43
CA PRO A 72 -3.00 -1.51 -10.46
C PRO A 72 -2.41 -0.10 -10.33
N CYS A 73 -1.10 0.05 -10.52
CA CYS A 73 -0.47 1.37 -10.49
C CYS A 73 -0.77 2.13 -11.79
N SER A 74 -1.81 2.96 -11.79
CA SER A 74 -2.10 3.93 -12.86
C SER A 74 -1.91 5.36 -12.35
N ARG A 75 -1.87 6.34 -13.26
CA ARG A 75 -1.61 7.74 -12.93
C ARG A 75 -2.67 8.28 -11.95
N ILE A 76 -3.95 8.21 -12.29
CA ILE A 76 -5.05 8.69 -11.42
C ILE A 76 -5.04 7.99 -10.04
N VAL A 77 -4.82 6.66 -10.03
CA VAL A 77 -4.85 5.89 -8.78
C VAL A 77 -3.67 6.29 -7.88
N LEU A 78 -2.48 6.50 -8.45
CA LEU A 78 -1.31 6.94 -7.70
C LEU A 78 -1.45 8.39 -7.22
N ASP A 79 -1.95 9.32 -8.04
CA ASP A 79 -2.17 10.70 -7.58
C ASP A 79 -3.16 10.76 -6.41
N ALA A 80 -4.18 9.91 -6.44
CA ALA A 80 -5.16 9.83 -5.37
C ALA A 80 -4.60 9.17 -4.09
N LEU A 81 -3.77 8.13 -4.19
CA LEU A 81 -3.33 7.33 -3.03
C LEU A 81 -1.99 7.79 -2.44
N LEU A 82 -1.08 8.34 -3.25
CA LEU A 82 0.25 8.72 -2.79
C LEU A 82 0.23 9.72 -1.62
N PRO A 83 -0.65 10.74 -1.56
CA PRO A 83 -0.74 11.62 -0.39
C PRO A 83 -1.06 10.87 0.92
N TYR A 84 -1.91 9.82 0.84
CA TYR A 84 -2.27 9.00 1.99
C TYR A 84 -1.18 7.98 2.37
N ILE A 85 -0.34 7.57 1.42
CA ILE A 85 0.82 6.69 1.66
C ILE A 85 1.98 7.45 2.30
N THR A 86 2.32 8.63 1.76
CA THR A 86 3.48 9.42 2.17
C THR A 86 3.15 10.38 3.32
N GLY A 87 1.88 10.76 3.46
CA GLY A 87 1.37 11.75 4.40
C GLY A 87 1.54 13.21 3.93
N GLY A 88 2.23 13.43 2.80
CA GLY A 88 2.53 14.77 2.27
C GLY A 88 1.63 15.13 1.10
N ASN A 89 1.18 16.39 1.05
CA ASN A 89 0.46 16.91 -0.12
C ASN A 89 1.35 16.88 -1.36
N GLU A 90 0.71 16.65 -2.50
CA GLU A 90 1.34 16.79 -3.79
C GLU A 90 1.88 18.22 -3.99
N ALA A 91 3.12 18.32 -4.47
CA ALA A 91 3.76 19.55 -4.90
C ALA A 91 4.28 19.37 -6.32
N THR A 92 3.47 19.71 -7.32
CA THR A 92 3.84 19.59 -8.76
C THR A 92 4.22 18.15 -9.11
N ASN A 93 3.30 17.19 -8.94
CA ASN A 93 3.51 15.75 -9.16
C ASN A 93 4.56 15.09 -8.25
N VAL A 94 5.07 15.79 -7.23
CA VAL A 94 6.00 15.25 -6.23
C VAL A 94 5.27 15.02 -4.92
N PHE A 95 5.43 13.82 -4.35
CA PHE A 95 4.79 13.40 -3.11
C PHE A 95 5.86 13.25 -2.03
N PRO A 96 6.10 14.29 -1.22
CA PRO A 96 7.09 14.25 -0.15
C PRO A 96 6.62 13.38 1.01
N LEU A 97 7.58 12.77 1.72
CA LEU A 97 7.30 12.07 2.97
C LEU A 97 7.05 13.07 4.10
N ALA A 98 5.88 12.97 4.74
CA ALA A 98 5.56 13.73 5.95
C ALA A 98 5.76 12.88 7.22
N GLN A 99 5.73 13.54 8.38
CA GLN A 99 5.84 12.92 9.72
C GLN A 99 4.48 12.50 10.30
N THR A 100 3.38 12.82 9.61
CA THR A 100 2.01 12.46 9.97
C THR A 100 1.33 11.92 8.73
N LEU A 101 0.43 10.95 8.90
CA LEU A 101 -0.41 10.46 7.80
C LEU A 101 -1.74 11.20 7.76
N GLN A 102 -2.23 11.41 6.55
CA GLN A 102 -3.55 11.96 6.31
C GLN A 102 -4.60 10.86 6.45
N GLU A 103 -5.74 11.25 6.98
CA GLU A 103 -6.92 10.39 7.03
C GLU A 103 -7.69 10.49 5.73
N PHE A 104 -8.32 9.39 5.34
CA PHE A 104 -9.27 9.34 4.25
C PHE A 104 -10.47 8.49 4.63
N VAL A 105 -11.48 8.53 3.80
CA VAL A 105 -12.67 7.68 3.90
C VAL A 105 -12.70 6.74 2.71
N LEU A 106 -13.14 5.51 2.93
CA LEU A 106 -13.24 4.49 1.90
C LEU A 106 -14.64 3.90 1.90
N MET A 107 -15.24 3.80 0.72
CA MET A 107 -16.56 3.21 0.53
C MET A 107 -16.47 1.98 -0.37
N VAL A 108 -17.12 0.89 0.04
CA VAL A 108 -17.21 -0.35 -0.74
C VAL A 108 -18.67 -0.73 -0.93
N ASP A 109 -19.11 -0.83 -2.18
CA ASP A 109 -20.41 -1.40 -2.52
C ASP A 109 -20.29 -2.91 -2.71
N ARG A 110 -20.80 -3.68 -1.75
CA ARG A 110 -20.85 -5.16 -1.81
C ARG A 110 -22.17 -5.66 -2.40
N GLY A 111 -22.87 -4.84 -3.18
CA GLY A 111 -24.12 -5.12 -3.89
C GLY A 111 -25.35 -5.10 -2.99
N ALA A 112 -25.36 -5.88 -1.91
CA ALA A 112 -26.47 -5.93 -0.97
C ALA A 112 -26.47 -4.76 0.02
N LYS A 113 -25.27 -4.27 0.35
CA LYS A 113 -25.01 -3.18 1.28
C LYS A 113 -23.76 -2.44 0.85
N VAL A 114 -23.76 -1.15 1.16
CA VAL A 114 -22.60 -0.27 0.99
C VAL A 114 -21.96 -0.08 2.36
N TYR A 115 -20.66 -0.27 2.46
CA TYR A 115 -19.90 -0.11 3.70
C TYR A 115 -19.01 1.12 3.57
N THR A 116 -19.02 1.97 4.58
CA THR A 116 -18.22 3.19 4.63
C THR A 116 -17.30 3.13 5.84
N TYR A 117 -16.01 3.21 5.56
CA TYR A 117 -14.93 3.18 6.52
C TYR A 117 -14.40 4.61 6.71
N SER A 118 -14.34 5.07 7.96
CA SER A 118 -13.85 6.42 8.29
C SER A 118 -12.59 6.36 9.15
N GLY A 119 -11.78 7.42 9.07
CA GLY A 119 -10.49 7.49 9.78
C GLY A 119 -9.46 6.51 9.21
N CYS A 120 -9.54 6.20 7.91
CA CYS A 120 -8.64 5.24 7.28
C CYS A 120 -7.24 5.82 7.14
N ARG A 121 -6.23 5.00 7.44
CA ARG A 121 -4.80 5.31 7.22
C ARG A 121 -4.11 4.09 6.61
N ILE A 122 -3.12 4.34 5.76
CA ILE A 122 -2.37 3.28 5.08
C ILE A 122 -1.19 2.85 5.96
N ALA A 123 -1.28 1.65 6.52
CA ALA A 123 -0.24 1.04 7.33
C ALA A 123 0.93 0.54 6.48
N ARG A 124 0.64 -0.08 5.33
CA ARG A 124 1.69 -0.57 4.44
C ARG A 124 1.31 -0.34 2.99
N ALA A 125 2.28 0.08 2.19
CA ALA A 125 2.18 0.19 0.75
C ALA A 125 3.34 -0.56 0.09
N SER A 126 3.05 -1.55 -0.75
CA SER A 126 4.04 -2.35 -1.46
C SER A 126 3.83 -2.25 -2.96
N PHE A 127 4.81 -1.66 -3.66
CA PHE A 127 4.84 -1.57 -5.11
C PHE A 127 5.55 -2.81 -5.67
N ASN A 128 4.82 -3.64 -6.40
CA ASN A 128 5.24 -4.96 -6.86
C ASN A 128 5.24 -5.04 -8.38
N GLY A 129 6.40 -5.31 -8.96
CA GLY A 129 6.60 -5.51 -10.39
C GLY A 129 7.34 -6.80 -10.67
N THR A 130 6.77 -7.67 -11.50
CA THR A 130 7.41 -8.92 -11.94
C THR A 130 7.51 -8.93 -13.46
N GLN A 131 8.53 -9.60 -13.99
CA GLN A 131 8.76 -9.71 -15.43
C GLN A 131 7.49 -10.08 -16.21
N GLY A 132 7.14 -9.22 -17.18
CA GLY A 132 5.98 -9.42 -18.05
C GLY A 132 4.62 -9.10 -17.41
N GLN A 133 4.59 -8.50 -16.22
CA GLN A 133 3.37 -8.11 -15.51
C GLN A 133 3.34 -6.59 -15.26
N MET A 134 2.13 -6.09 -14.98
CA MET A 134 1.89 -4.71 -14.55
C MET A 134 2.46 -4.47 -13.15
N LEU A 135 2.74 -3.21 -12.86
CA LEU A 135 3.07 -2.78 -11.50
C LEU A 135 1.77 -2.76 -10.68
N MET A 136 1.78 -3.46 -9.55
CA MET A 136 0.67 -3.56 -8.61
C MET A 136 1.04 -2.86 -7.31
N LEU A 137 0.06 -2.24 -6.68
CA LEU A 137 0.18 -1.63 -5.36
C LEU A 137 -0.69 -2.42 -4.39
N ASP A 138 -0.04 -3.09 -3.44
CA ASP A 138 -0.71 -3.77 -2.33
C ASP A 138 -0.73 -2.82 -1.12
N LEU A 139 -1.92 -2.52 -0.62
CA LEU A 139 -2.16 -1.62 0.51
C LEU A 139 -2.77 -2.37 1.67
N ASP A 140 -2.22 -2.15 2.87
CA ASP A 140 -2.87 -2.51 4.12
C ASP A 140 -3.41 -1.24 4.78
N ILE A 141 -4.69 -1.28 5.15
CA ILE A 141 -5.47 -0.15 5.63
C ILE A 141 -5.99 -0.46 7.02
N GLU A 142 -5.83 0.51 7.92
CA GLU A 142 -6.41 0.51 9.25
C GLU A 142 -7.44 1.65 9.34
N GLY A 143 -8.64 1.35 9.83
CA GLY A 143 -9.71 2.32 10.01
C GLY A 143 -10.12 2.50 11.47
N GLU A 144 -10.90 3.54 11.72
CA GLU A 144 -11.45 3.83 13.06
C GLU A 144 -12.88 3.29 13.21
N THR A 145 -13.74 3.49 12.20
CA THR A 145 -15.16 3.12 12.27
C THR A 145 -15.70 2.57 10.94
N GLU A 146 -16.66 1.66 11.02
CA GLU A 146 -17.47 1.18 9.89
C GLU A 146 -18.93 1.65 10.05
N THR A 147 -19.54 2.10 8.95
CA THR A 147 -20.98 2.36 8.88
C THR A 147 -21.58 1.68 7.67
N THR A 148 -22.82 1.22 7.79
CA THR A 148 -23.50 0.47 6.72
C THR A 148 -24.63 1.29 6.10
N GLY A 149 -24.55 1.51 4.78
CA GLY A 149 -25.60 2.07 3.93
C GLY A 149 -26.47 1.01 3.26
N ALA A 150 -27.62 1.44 2.74
CA ALA A 150 -28.50 0.57 1.94
C ALA A 150 -27.90 0.32 0.53
N ALA A 151 -28.34 -0.75 -0.14
CA ALA A 151 -27.99 -0.95 -1.55
C ALA A 151 -28.42 0.27 -2.39
N GLY A 152 -27.58 0.65 -3.36
CA GLY A 152 -27.85 1.78 -4.24
C GLY A 152 -27.53 3.17 -3.66
N THR A 153 -26.91 3.25 -2.47
CA THR A 153 -26.40 4.53 -1.93
C THR A 153 -25.00 4.88 -2.44
N PHE A 154 -24.35 3.99 -3.19
CA PHE A 154 -23.06 4.28 -3.81
C PHE A 154 -23.25 5.32 -4.94
N PRO A 155 -22.46 6.40 -4.98
CA PRO A 155 -22.59 7.42 -6.01
C PRO A 155 -22.26 6.86 -7.40
N VAL A 156 -22.86 7.44 -8.44
CA VAL A 156 -22.51 7.07 -9.83
C VAL A 156 -21.17 7.70 -10.17
N LEU A 157 -20.12 6.87 -10.20
CA LEU A 157 -18.75 7.27 -10.50
C LEU A 157 -18.26 6.64 -11.82
N THR A 158 -17.39 7.35 -12.52
CA THR A 158 -16.77 6.84 -13.76
C THR A 158 -15.47 6.13 -13.42
N MET A 159 -15.43 4.80 -13.60
CA MET A 159 -14.22 4.02 -13.34
C MET A 159 -13.03 4.47 -14.19
N PRO A 160 -11.81 4.51 -13.63
CA PRO A 160 -10.62 4.87 -14.39
C PRO A 160 -10.36 3.86 -15.50
N THR A 161 -9.89 4.34 -16.66
CA THR A 161 -9.58 3.49 -17.84
C THR A 161 -8.14 3.69 -18.33
N GLU A 162 -7.33 4.39 -17.53
CA GLU A 162 -5.92 4.65 -17.85
C GLU A 162 -5.10 3.37 -17.85
N LYS A 163 -4.01 3.38 -18.63
CA LYS A 163 -3.10 2.24 -18.71
C LYS A 163 -2.17 2.24 -17.50
N PRO A 164 -2.16 1.17 -16.69
CA PRO A 164 -1.20 1.02 -15.59
C PRO A 164 0.26 0.94 -16.09
N TYR A 165 1.20 1.30 -15.22
CA TYR A 165 2.63 1.09 -15.44
C TYR A 165 2.95 -0.41 -15.51
N ILE A 166 3.97 -0.77 -16.31
CA ILE A 166 4.38 -2.15 -16.52
C ILE A 166 5.88 -2.32 -16.26
N MET A 167 6.28 -3.50 -15.79
CA MET A 167 7.66 -3.80 -15.42
C MET A 167 8.67 -3.61 -16.56
N VAL A 168 8.25 -3.87 -17.82
CA VAL A 168 9.16 -3.77 -18.99
C VAL A 168 9.63 -2.34 -19.26
N ASP A 169 8.85 -1.34 -18.84
CA ASP A 169 9.19 0.07 -19.01
C ASP A 169 9.98 0.63 -17.80
N GLY A 170 10.35 -0.23 -16.86
CA GLY A 170 11.10 0.11 -15.66
C GLY A 170 12.61 0.18 -15.90
N VAL A 171 13.22 1.29 -15.47
CA VAL A 171 14.67 1.51 -15.46
C VAL A 171 15.11 1.70 -14.01
N LEU A 172 15.97 0.82 -13.52
CA LEU A 172 16.52 0.87 -12.16
C LEU A 172 18.01 1.25 -12.24
N THR A 173 18.39 2.28 -11.51
CA THR A 173 19.79 2.72 -11.37
C THR A 173 20.24 2.47 -9.94
N LEU A 174 21.30 1.68 -9.78
CA LEU A 174 21.96 1.41 -8.50
C LEU A 174 23.47 1.61 -8.66
N GLN A 175 24.11 2.23 -7.67
CA GLN A 175 25.54 2.54 -7.72
C GLN A 175 25.94 3.29 -9.00
N SER A 176 25.12 4.31 -9.36
CA SER A 176 25.31 5.14 -10.55
C SER A 176 25.29 4.41 -11.90
N SER A 177 24.82 3.14 -11.96
CA SER A 177 24.71 2.36 -13.20
C SER A 177 23.33 1.75 -13.36
N THR A 178 22.83 1.70 -14.59
CA THR A 178 21.55 1.06 -14.93
C THR A 178 21.66 -0.45 -14.78
N ARG A 179 20.69 -1.06 -14.08
CA ARG A 179 20.65 -2.49 -13.79
C ARG A 179 19.46 -3.15 -14.46
N VAL A 180 19.68 -4.34 -14.99
CA VAL A 180 18.59 -5.22 -15.43
C VAL A 180 18.06 -5.98 -14.22
N PHE A 181 16.74 -6.07 -14.10
CA PHE A 181 16.05 -6.74 -12.99
C PHE A 181 14.79 -7.45 -13.50
N ASN A 182 14.41 -8.55 -12.86
CA ASN A 182 13.19 -9.33 -13.18
C ASN A 182 12.09 -9.17 -12.11
N ASN A 183 12.45 -8.68 -10.93
CA ASN A 183 11.54 -8.45 -9.83
C ASN A 183 11.88 -7.10 -9.17
N PHE A 184 10.84 -6.38 -8.80
CA PHE A 184 10.91 -5.12 -8.08
C PHE A 184 9.85 -5.13 -6.99
N ASN A 185 10.29 -4.92 -5.76
CA ASN A 185 9.41 -4.68 -4.63
C ASN A 185 9.95 -3.48 -3.86
N LEU A 186 9.18 -2.41 -3.79
CA LEU A 186 9.43 -1.29 -2.88
C LEU A 186 8.30 -1.26 -1.86
N THR A 187 8.64 -1.47 -0.59
CA THR A 187 7.66 -1.46 0.49
C THR A 187 7.90 -0.30 1.44
N ILE A 188 6.85 0.49 1.66
CA ILE A 188 6.75 1.55 2.67
C ILE A 188 5.88 0.99 3.79
N ASN A 189 6.49 0.75 4.95
CA ASN A 189 5.79 0.33 6.15
C ASN A 189 5.69 1.51 7.12
N ASN A 190 4.50 2.06 7.24
CA ASN A 190 4.14 3.06 8.22
C ASN A 190 3.68 2.32 9.49
N THR A 191 4.56 2.19 10.48
CA THR A 191 4.22 1.51 11.73
C THR A 191 3.19 2.34 12.48
N LEU A 192 1.93 1.91 12.47
CA LEU A 192 0.82 2.59 13.13
C LEU A 192 0.60 2.06 14.54
N ASP A 193 0.22 2.93 15.47
CA ASP A 193 -0.32 2.51 16.76
C ASP A 193 -1.83 2.25 16.63
N THR A 194 -2.22 0.98 16.68
CA THR A 194 -3.60 0.54 16.47
C THR A 194 -4.36 0.23 17.76
N ASP A 195 -3.75 0.48 18.93
CA ASP A 195 -4.29 0.09 20.24
C ASP A 195 -4.85 1.27 21.06
N LEU A 196 -4.93 2.46 20.47
CA LEU A 196 -5.49 3.65 21.12
C LEU A 196 -7.02 3.70 21.06
N PHE A 197 -7.66 3.03 22.02
CA PHE A 197 -9.12 2.97 22.17
C PHE A 197 -9.68 3.92 23.24
N GLU A 198 -8.90 4.28 24.28
CA GLU A 198 -9.24 5.26 25.33
C GLU A 198 -10.73 5.31 25.76
N ASN A 199 -11.19 4.26 26.45
CA ASN A 199 -12.58 4.11 26.95
C ASN A 199 -13.69 4.19 25.87
N ALA A 200 -13.34 4.00 24.60
CA ALA A 200 -14.27 3.79 23.50
C ALA A 200 -14.18 2.35 22.96
N LEU A 201 -15.22 1.93 22.23
CA LEU A 201 -15.23 0.63 21.54
C LEU A 201 -14.45 0.65 20.23
N THR A 202 -14.36 1.83 19.60
CA THR A 202 -13.65 2.08 18.34
C THR A 202 -12.37 2.85 18.64
N ARG A 203 -11.40 2.77 17.73
CA ARG A 203 -10.13 3.51 17.87
C ARG A 203 -10.41 5.01 17.87
N TYR A 204 -9.73 5.76 18.75
CA TYR A 204 -9.84 7.22 18.82
C TYR A 204 -8.92 7.91 17.81
N THR A 205 -7.73 7.33 17.58
CA THR A 205 -6.74 7.84 16.63
C THR A 205 -5.75 6.72 16.29
N ILE A 206 -5.08 6.83 15.14
CA ILE A 206 -4.11 5.83 14.66
C ILE A 206 -2.84 6.59 14.23
N PRO A 207 -1.99 7.02 15.19
CA PRO A 207 -0.83 7.83 14.89
C PRO A 207 0.29 6.98 14.27
N LEU A 208 1.12 7.64 13.48
CA LEU A 208 2.35 7.07 12.95
C LEU A 208 3.42 7.03 14.06
N THR A 209 4.04 5.87 14.28
CA THR A 209 5.10 5.69 15.29
C THR A 209 6.49 5.63 14.67
N ASP A 210 6.63 4.92 13.56
CA ASP A 210 7.89 4.74 12.83
C ASP A 210 7.62 4.47 11.35
N ARG A 211 8.64 4.58 10.50
CA ARG A 211 8.55 4.26 9.08
C ARG A 211 9.78 3.49 8.62
N THR A 212 9.57 2.29 8.10
CA THR A 212 10.61 1.51 7.43
C THR A 212 10.34 1.43 5.94
N ILE A 213 11.35 1.70 5.11
CA ILE A 213 11.27 1.59 3.66
C ILE A 213 12.28 0.55 3.20
N THR A 214 11.84 -0.43 2.41
CA THR A 214 12.67 -1.52 1.92
C THR A 214 12.58 -1.64 0.41
N LEU A 215 13.72 -1.87 -0.24
CA LEU A 215 13.82 -2.19 -1.66
C LEU A 215 14.35 -3.60 -1.82
N ALA A 216 13.58 -4.45 -2.50
CA ALA A 216 14.00 -5.78 -2.90
C ALA A 216 13.97 -5.93 -4.42
N THR A 217 15.09 -6.36 -5.00
CA THR A 217 15.28 -6.52 -6.44
C THR A 217 16.11 -7.76 -6.74
N ASP A 218 15.98 -8.31 -7.94
CA ASP A 218 16.75 -9.48 -8.35
C ASP A 218 17.46 -9.23 -9.69
N HIS A 219 18.78 -9.45 -9.69
CA HIS A 219 19.68 -9.12 -10.79
C HIS A 219 20.40 -10.36 -11.32
N PRO A 220 20.63 -10.47 -12.64
CA PRO A 220 21.49 -11.53 -13.17
C PRO A 220 22.93 -11.32 -12.68
N TRP A 221 23.61 -12.39 -12.28
CA TRP A 221 25.01 -12.30 -11.90
C TRP A 221 25.88 -12.22 -13.16
N SER A 222 26.47 -11.05 -13.41
CA SER A 222 27.37 -10.75 -14.53
C SER A 222 28.49 -9.81 -14.08
N THR A 223 29.49 -9.57 -14.94
CA THR A 223 30.55 -8.59 -14.71
C THR A 223 30.01 -7.20 -14.34
N ASP A 224 28.87 -6.85 -14.93
CA ASP A 224 28.23 -5.56 -14.73
C ASP A 224 27.69 -5.40 -13.31
N ASN A 225 27.36 -6.49 -12.60
CA ASN A 225 26.71 -6.47 -11.28
C ASN A 225 27.62 -6.90 -10.12
N THR A 226 28.92 -7.04 -10.38
CA THR A 226 29.89 -7.47 -9.36
C THR A 226 30.06 -6.46 -8.22
N ASP A 227 29.83 -5.18 -8.50
CA ASP A 227 29.90 -4.06 -7.56
C ASP A 227 28.70 -3.99 -6.60
N LEU A 228 27.64 -4.76 -6.87
CA LEU A 228 26.50 -4.90 -5.98
C LEU A 228 26.81 -5.82 -4.77
N GLU A 229 27.88 -6.61 -4.85
CA GLU A 229 28.36 -7.42 -3.73
C GLU A 229 29.17 -6.56 -2.75
N LYS A 230 29.00 -6.79 -1.44
CA LYS A 230 29.78 -6.14 -0.36
C LYS A 230 29.83 -4.61 -0.47
N GLN A 231 28.67 -4.00 -0.72
CA GLN A 231 28.54 -2.55 -0.77
C GLN A 231 28.96 -1.90 0.56
N ALA A 232 29.37 -0.64 0.48
CA ALA A 232 29.71 0.15 1.66
C ALA A 232 28.49 0.26 2.60
N LEU A 233 28.75 0.25 3.92
CA LEU A 233 27.70 0.35 4.94
C LEU A 233 26.89 1.65 4.81
N ASP A 234 27.55 2.74 4.37
CA ASP A 234 26.89 4.04 4.17
C ASP A 234 25.75 3.96 3.13
N GLY A 235 25.77 2.94 2.26
CA GLY A 235 24.81 2.76 1.18
C GLY A 235 25.09 3.70 0.01
N ALA A 236 24.21 3.63 -1.00
CA ALA A 236 24.27 4.50 -2.16
C ALA A 236 22.87 4.93 -2.60
N ALA A 237 22.79 6.09 -3.25
CA ALA A 237 21.55 6.53 -3.86
C ALA A 237 21.11 5.57 -4.98
N GLY A 238 19.80 5.45 -5.16
CA GLY A 238 19.21 4.66 -6.22
C GLY A 238 17.96 5.32 -6.78
N THR A 239 17.63 5.02 -8.03
CA THR A 239 16.42 5.53 -8.68
C THR A 239 15.73 4.42 -9.46
N ALA A 240 14.41 4.33 -9.35
CA ALA A 240 13.59 3.49 -10.20
C ALA A 240 12.62 4.39 -10.98
N VAL A 241 12.64 4.31 -12.30
CA VAL A 241 11.81 5.12 -13.20
C VAL A 241 10.98 4.18 -14.05
N PHE A 242 9.66 4.32 -14.01
CA PHE A 242 8.72 3.61 -14.87
C PHE A 242 8.06 4.63 -15.79
N THR A 243 8.37 4.55 -17.08
CA THR A 243 7.68 5.36 -18.09
C THR A 243 6.43 4.62 -18.57
N ASN A 244 5.32 5.30 -18.82
CA ASN A 244 4.19 4.63 -19.47
C ASN A 244 4.42 4.65 -20.98
N GLY A 245 4.92 3.55 -21.57
CA GLY A 245 5.14 3.49 -23.02
C GLY A 245 3.87 3.72 -23.86
N GLY A 246 2.69 3.60 -23.25
CA GLY A 246 1.39 3.79 -23.88
C GLY A 246 0.83 5.22 -23.85
N VAL A 247 1.41 6.14 -23.06
CA VAL A 247 0.99 7.55 -22.91
C VAL A 247 2.24 8.42 -22.70
N SER A 248 2.58 9.24 -23.69
CA SER A 248 3.74 10.14 -23.62
C SER A 248 3.53 11.20 -22.54
N GLY A 249 4.31 11.14 -21.46
CA GLY A 249 4.30 12.15 -20.39
C GLY A 249 4.17 11.55 -18.98
N ASP A 250 3.58 10.36 -18.88
CA ASP A 250 3.39 9.67 -17.60
C ASP A 250 4.67 8.96 -17.17
N VAL A 251 5.27 9.42 -16.07
CA VAL A 251 6.53 8.92 -15.53
C VAL A 251 6.44 8.81 -14.02
N LEU A 252 6.50 7.59 -13.51
CA LEU A 252 6.62 7.29 -12.09
C LEU A 252 8.10 7.14 -11.72
N THR A 253 8.57 7.96 -10.79
CA THR A 253 9.95 7.93 -10.29
C THR A 253 9.97 7.72 -8.79
N PHE A 254 10.77 6.75 -8.36
CA PHE A 254 11.15 6.53 -6.97
C PHE A 254 12.62 6.94 -6.81
N ALA A 255 12.88 8.04 -6.12
CA ALA A 255 14.23 8.50 -5.80
C ALA A 255 14.57 8.17 -4.35
N MET A 256 15.59 7.34 -4.16
CA MET A 256 16.01 6.81 -2.86
C MET A 256 17.35 7.44 -2.47
N ALA A 257 17.42 8.03 -1.27
CA ALA A 257 18.60 8.80 -0.84
C ALA A 257 19.83 7.92 -0.56
N ALA A 258 19.65 6.87 0.23
CA ALA A 258 20.68 5.88 0.49
C ALA A 258 20.05 4.50 0.73
N ILE A 259 20.44 3.51 -0.06
CA ILE A 259 20.00 2.12 0.09
C ILE A 259 21.15 1.34 0.73
N GLN A 260 20.87 0.77 1.90
CA GLN A 260 21.83 -0.02 2.68
C GLN A 260 21.51 -1.50 2.56
N TYR A 261 22.40 -2.24 1.91
CA TYR A 261 22.27 -3.67 1.72
C TYR A 261 23.04 -4.44 2.78
N LYS A 262 22.49 -5.59 3.20
CA LYS A 262 23.26 -6.56 3.99
C LYS A 262 24.32 -7.20 3.10
N ASN A 263 25.54 -7.33 3.61
CA ASN A 263 26.61 -8.00 2.88
C ASN A 263 26.27 -9.48 2.67
N ARG A 264 26.18 -9.87 1.40
CA ARG A 264 25.95 -11.25 0.98
C ARG A 264 26.82 -11.55 -0.23
N THR A 265 27.36 -12.75 -0.28
CA THR A 265 28.07 -13.28 -1.44
C THR A 265 27.09 -14.07 -2.31
N VAL A 266 27.26 -14.02 -3.63
CA VAL A 266 26.49 -14.88 -4.53
C VAL A 266 26.73 -16.36 -4.22
N THR A 267 25.69 -17.18 -4.35
CA THR A 267 25.77 -18.64 -4.21
C THR A 267 25.23 -19.30 -5.47
N THR A 268 25.77 -20.47 -5.83
CA THR A 268 25.26 -21.28 -6.94
C THR A 268 23.93 -21.91 -6.55
N GLN A 269 22.83 -21.46 -7.15
CA GLN A 269 21.47 -21.93 -6.83
C GLN A 269 20.96 -23.07 -7.73
N GLY A 270 21.83 -23.79 -8.45
CA GLY A 270 21.42 -24.88 -9.35
C GLY A 270 20.55 -24.46 -10.56
N SER A 271 20.29 -23.16 -10.73
CA SER A 271 19.65 -22.56 -11.90
C SER A 271 20.67 -22.30 -13.01
N PRO A 272 20.30 -22.45 -14.30
CA PRO A 272 21.19 -22.17 -15.44
C PRO A 272 21.63 -20.69 -15.49
N THR A 273 20.88 -19.79 -14.85
CA THR A 273 21.29 -18.39 -14.68
C THR A 273 21.50 -18.10 -13.20
N MET A 274 22.72 -17.75 -12.85
CA MET A 274 23.04 -17.26 -11.50
C MET A 274 22.40 -15.88 -11.31
N ARG A 275 21.79 -15.69 -10.14
CA ARG A 275 21.04 -14.49 -9.78
C ARG A 275 21.45 -14.00 -8.41
N PHE A 276 21.38 -12.69 -8.23
CA PHE A 276 21.75 -12.02 -7.00
C PHE A 276 20.54 -11.24 -6.47
N PRO A 277 19.75 -11.84 -5.57
CA PRO A 277 18.66 -11.15 -4.91
C PRO A 277 19.23 -10.16 -3.88
N LEU A 278 18.84 -8.90 -4.03
CA LEU A 278 19.15 -7.80 -3.15
C LEU A 278 17.93 -7.44 -2.33
N GLU A 279 18.15 -7.15 -1.05
CA GLU A 279 17.15 -6.59 -0.15
C GLU A 279 17.89 -5.59 0.75
N GLY A 280 17.45 -4.33 0.69
CA GLY A 280 18.11 -3.23 1.38
C GLY A 280 17.11 -2.28 2.03
N ASP A 281 17.55 -1.65 3.11
CA ASP A 281 16.79 -0.61 3.81
C ASP A 281 17.09 0.73 3.16
N VAL A 282 16.06 1.51 2.85
CA VAL A 282 16.19 2.87 2.34
C VAL A 282 16.20 3.84 3.52
N ARG A 283 17.28 4.62 3.64
CA ARG A 283 17.49 5.56 4.75
C ARG A 283 17.71 6.98 4.24
N SER A 284 17.44 7.95 5.10
CA SER A 284 17.73 9.35 4.84
C SER A 284 19.24 9.58 4.79
N SER A 285 19.68 10.54 3.99
CA SER A 285 21.08 10.96 3.92
C SER A 285 21.18 12.45 4.16
N GLY A 286 21.76 12.87 5.29
CA GLY A 286 21.81 14.28 5.69
C GLY A 286 20.41 14.91 5.76
N THR A 287 20.14 15.90 4.92
CA THR A 287 18.84 16.58 4.80
C THR A 287 17.93 15.98 3.73
N THR A 288 18.41 15.00 2.97
CA THR A 288 17.61 14.32 1.93
C THR A 288 16.71 13.27 2.57
N ALA A 289 15.41 13.41 2.32
CA ALA A 289 14.39 12.43 2.73
C ALA A 289 14.72 11.04 2.15
N PRO A 290 14.38 9.93 2.84
CA PRO A 290 14.77 8.58 2.42
C PRO A 290 14.22 8.22 1.04
N LEU A 291 12.97 8.63 0.75
CA LEU A 291 12.29 8.38 -0.51
C LEU A 291 11.55 9.64 -0.96
N ILE A 292 11.62 9.93 -2.25
CA ILE A 292 10.78 10.91 -2.94
C ILE A 292 10.09 10.18 -4.08
N ILE A 293 8.76 10.28 -4.14
CA ILE A 293 7.96 9.71 -5.21
C ILE A 293 7.50 10.85 -6.12
N THR A 294 7.67 10.69 -7.42
CA THR A 294 7.17 11.62 -8.43
C THR A 294 6.29 10.86 -9.40
N ASN A 295 5.04 11.28 -9.60
CA ASN A 295 4.14 10.74 -10.61
C ASN A 295 3.89 11.79 -11.69
N ALA A 296 4.94 12.09 -12.46
CA ALA A 296 4.90 13.17 -13.44
C ALA A 296 3.94 12.82 -14.56
N HIS A 297 3.13 13.80 -14.97
CA HIS A 297 2.25 13.72 -16.13
C HIS A 297 2.08 15.12 -16.72
N THR A 298 1.74 15.18 -18.02
CA THR A 298 1.36 16.45 -18.66
C THR A 298 -0.03 16.88 -18.18
N PRO A 299 -0.24 18.19 -17.91
CA PRO A 299 -1.55 18.73 -17.57
C PRO A 299 -2.61 18.50 -18.66
#